data_AF-A0A1F9TWJ5-F1
#
_entry.id   AF-A0A1F9TWJ5-F1
#
_cell.length_a   1.000
_cell.length_b   1.000
_cell.length_c   1.000
_cell.angle_alpha   90.00
_cell.angle_beta   90.00
_cell.angle_gamma   90.00
#
_symmetry.space_group_name_H-M   'P 1'
#
loop_
_entity.id
_entity.type
_entity.pdbx_description
1 polymer ?
#
loop_
_entity_poly.entity_id
_entity_poly.type
_entity_poly.pdbx_seq_one_letter_code
_entity_poly.pdbx_strand_id
1 'polypeptide(L)'
;MSSGNRREEKGFILVIAMITLIIMAIFLPSLVQMNRNDTKWAIKQKQSTTAFHMAEAGLDRGIWKLQESDLIWNWASTGAVIPGYNFDVIYASTGSSGEMEGEYSVKFSSRSDGNGIIIQSAGRDKTTNEVRALEAVYTKSAINAGLTSRGAFRYKSGLNIHWGPVVNFTSITEAPSQKYPRKITKGSIKEQAGWYDENANSPNGHDFYSDWPDPATYDYNTYQSRLGNPPTIDLDAYKAIAKATQMPRLKGKNSHGAAAGNNPVLSGYYDGTEDLDLGKADLVVPINNATPLIFYCSTCVLYLDGTGDLDIKDVASQVRLRAIIVKGDFDMNANNTPAYSARIPVGARTEYLHPTAMTDEWIAKFAGTGEGNVYNIPDEVQIHAYVYVGGDVTNSGGGDPAMVGGIDIVGDMTGNNMIVYYDSTISTGILATNVKPTIQYWREINAATLNLP
;
A
#
# COMPACT_ATOMS: atom_id res chain seq x y z
N MET A 1 -50.20 -69.45 51.70
CA MET A 1 -49.62 -68.55 50.68
C MET A 1 -48.64 -67.61 51.37
N SER A 2 -47.36 -67.78 51.04
CA SER A 2 -46.16 -66.99 51.36
C SER A 2 -46.21 -65.95 52.49
N SER A 3 -45.58 -66.27 53.63
CA SER A 3 -45.13 -65.30 54.64
C SER A 3 -43.82 -64.65 54.15
N GLY A 4 -43.91 -63.42 53.65
CA GLY A 4 -42.75 -62.66 53.18
C GLY A 4 -41.85 -62.17 54.31
N ASN A 5 -40.57 -62.53 54.25
CA ASN A 5 -39.46 -61.98 55.04
C ASN A 5 -39.42 -60.44 54.94
N ARG A 6 -39.62 -59.73 56.06
CA ARG A 6 -39.44 -58.25 56.16
C ARG A 6 -38.47 -57.83 57.28
N ARG A 7 -37.49 -58.67 57.63
CA ARG A 7 -36.49 -58.34 58.67
C ARG A 7 -35.04 -58.26 58.20
N GLU A 8 -34.74 -58.57 56.94
CA GLU A 8 -33.38 -58.49 56.38
C GLU A 8 -33.07 -57.13 55.69
N GLU A 9 -34.07 -56.31 55.39
CA GLU A 9 -33.87 -55.05 54.63
C GLU A 9 -33.27 -53.90 55.47
N LYS A 10 -33.39 -53.90 56.80
CA LYS A 10 -32.94 -52.77 57.64
C LYS A 10 -31.42 -52.70 57.85
N GLY A 11 -30.72 -53.84 57.84
CA GLY A 11 -29.25 -53.89 57.97
C GLY A 11 -28.54 -53.48 56.68
N PHE A 12 -29.10 -53.84 55.53
CA PHE A 12 -28.56 -53.51 54.22
C PHE A 12 -28.63 -52.00 53.92
N ILE A 13 -29.69 -51.33 54.35
CA ILE A 13 -29.86 -49.87 54.21
C ILE A 13 -28.76 -49.09 54.95
N LEU A 14 -28.34 -49.56 56.14
CA LEU A 14 -27.27 -48.91 56.91
C LEU A 14 -25.92 -48.98 56.16
N VAL A 15 -25.60 -50.14 55.58
CA VAL A 15 -24.36 -50.35 54.83
C VAL A 15 -24.31 -49.46 53.58
N ILE A 16 -25.42 -49.36 52.84
CA ILE A 16 -25.53 -48.46 51.68
C ILE A 16 -25.36 -47.00 52.11
N ALA A 17 -25.98 -46.59 53.21
CA ALA A 17 -25.84 -45.23 53.73
C ALA A 17 -24.39 -44.91 54.12
N MET A 18 -23.68 -45.86 54.74
CA MET A 18 -22.29 -45.68 55.16
C MET A 18 -21.33 -45.60 53.97
N ILE A 19 -21.52 -46.45 52.94
CA ILE A 19 -20.74 -46.40 51.69
C ILE A 19 -20.99 -45.08 50.98
N THR A 20 -22.24 -44.62 50.90
CA THR A 20 -22.59 -43.33 50.27
C THR A 20 -21.93 -42.16 50.99
N LEU A 21 -21.91 -42.17 52.34
CA LEU A 21 -21.24 -41.15 53.15
C LEU A 21 -19.72 -41.12 52.91
N ILE A 22 -19.08 -42.29 52.81
CA ILE A 22 -17.63 -42.39 52.53
C ILE A 22 -17.33 -41.86 51.13
N ILE A 23 -18.14 -42.20 50.12
CA ILE A 23 -18.00 -41.67 48.76
C ILE A 23 -18.17 -40.15 48.76
N MET A 24 -19.19 -39.62 49.44
CA MET A 24 -19.37 -38.16 49.58
C MET A 24 -18.19 -37.49 50.28
N ALA A 25 -17.65 -38.10 51.34
CA ALA A 25 -16.52 -37.56 52.09
C ALA A 25 -15.23 -37.49 51.25
N ILE A 26 -15.07 -38.37 50.26
CA ILE A 26 -13.93 -38.35 49.33
C ILE A 26 -14.19 -37.37 48.16
N PHE A 27 -15.41 -37.29 47.66
CA PHE A 27 -15.77 -36.42 46.53
C PHE A 27 -15.75 -34.93 46.89
N LEU A 28 -16.20 -34.56 48.09
CA LEU A 28 -16.29 -33.15 48.50
C LEU A 28 -14.92 -32.43 48.49
N PRO A 29 -13.84 -32.97 49.10
CA PRO A 29 -12.52 -32.36 49.01
C PRO A 29 -12.00 -32.25 47.56
N SER A 30 -12.28 -33.25 46.73
CA SER A 30 -11.87 -33.27 45.31
C SER A 30 -12.53 -32.15 44.51
N LEU A 31 -13.84 -31.96 44.67
CA LEU A 31 -14.59 -30.86 44.06
C LEU A 31 -14.07 -29.49 44.50
N VAL A 32 -13.74 -29.34 45.79
CA VAL A 32 -13.15 -28.10 46.32
C VAL A 32 -11.76 -27.83 45.71
N GLN A 33 -10.93 -28.85 45.54
CA GLN A 33 -9.61 -28.72 44.91
C GLN A 33 -9.74 -28.37 43.42
N MET A 34 -10.67 -29.00 42.70
CA MET A 34 -10.96 -28.70 41.29
C MET A 34 -11.42 -27.24 41.12
N ASN A 35 -12.40 -26.80 41.91
CA ASN A 35 -12.89 -25.41 41.87
C ASN A 35 -11.79 -24.38 42.16
N ARG A 36 -10.88 -24.69 43.10
CA ARG A 36 -9.72 -23.82 43.39
C ARG A 36 -8.75 -23.74 42.23
N ASN A 37 -8.52 -24.85 41.53
CA ASN A 37 -7.64 -24.86 40.36
C ASN A 37 -8.27 -24.11 39.19
N ASP A 38 -9.55 -24.35 38.90
CA ASP A 38 -10.27 -23.67 37.82
C ASP A 38 -10.31 -22.16 38.06
N THR A 39 -10.53 -21.73 39.31
CA THR A 39 -10.46 -20.31 39.67
C THR A 39 -9.07 -19.73 39.42
N LYS A 40 -8.00 -20.45 39.76
CA LYS A 40 -6.62 -19.99 39.49
C LYS A 40 -6.33 -19.89 37.99
N TRP A 41 -6.79 -20.85 37.19
CA TRP A 41 -6.62 -20.82 35.74
C TRP A 41 -7.42 -19.69 35.09
N ALA A 42 -8.67 -19.49 35.50
CA ALA A 42 -9.52 -18.40 35.04
C ALA A 42 -8.90 -17.03 35.37
N ILE A 43 -8.34 -16.88 36.58
CA ILE A 43 -7.64 -15.66 37.00
C ILE A 43 -6.40 -15.42 36.12
N LYS A 44 -5.54 -16.44 35.93
CA LYS A 44 -4.36 -16.34 35.06
C LYS A 44 -4.73 -16.00 33.62
N GLN A 45 -5.79 -16.62 33.09
CA GLN A 45 -6.25 -16.34 31.73
C GLN A 45 -6.76 -14.90 31.61
N LYS A 46 -7.54 -14.43 32.58
CA LYS A 46 -7.99 -13.03 32.62
C LYS A 46 -6.80 -12.06 32.63
N GLN A 47 -5.80 -12.32 33.45
CA GLN A 47 -4.61 -11.47 33.62
C GLN A 47 -3.76 -11.43 32.35
N SER A 48 -3.53 -12.59 31.74
CA SER A 48 -2.91 -12.73 30.43
C SER A 48 -3.63 -11.91 29.37
N THR A 49 -4.97 -11.95 29.34
CA THR A 49 -5.78 -11.16 28.41
C THR A 49 -5.66 -9.67 28.69
N THR A 50 -5.64 -9.24 29.96
CA THR A 50 -5.44 -7.83 30.33
C THR A 50 -4.07 -7.33 29.87
N ALA A 51 -2.99 -8.04 30.17
CA ALA A 51 -1.63 -7.66 29.75
C ALA A 51 -1.52 -7.60 28.21
N PHE A 52 -2.19 -8.52 27.50
CA PHE A 52 -2.29 -8.50 26.04
C PHE A 52 -3.01 -7.25 25.53
N HIS A 53 -4.18 -6.91 26.09
CA HIS A 53 -4.88 -5.67 25.72
C HIS A 53 -4.09 -4.40 26.02
N MET A 54 -3.29 -4.40 27.09
CA MET A 54 -2.37 -3.28 27.36
C MET A 54 -1.31 -3.16 26.26
N ALA A 55 -0.79 -4.28 25.76
CA ALA A 55 0.16 -4.28 24.66
C ALA A 55 -0.51 -3.79 23.35
N GLU A 56 -1.75 -4.18 23.06
CA GLU A 56 -2.54 -3.65 21.93
C GLU A 56 -2.74 -2.13 22.04
N ALA A 57 -3.14 -1.63 23.22
CA ALA A 57 -3.31 -0.20 23.46
C ALA A 57 -2.03 0.60 23.18
N GLY A 58 -0.86 0.03 23.47
CA GLY A 58 0.43 0.65 23.12
C GLY A 58 0.71 0.65 21.61
N LEU A 59 0.30 -0.39 20.86
CA LEU A 59 0.38 -0.36 19.39
C LEU A 59 -0.53 0.74 18.82
N ASP A 60 -1.77 0.82 19.31
CA ASP A 60 -2.74 1.84 18.88
C ASP A 60 -2.22 3.26 19.16
N ARG A 61 -1.65 3.49 20.35
CA ARG A 61 -0.99 4.76 20.69
C ARG A 61 0.18 5.04 19.75
N GLY A 62 0.97 4.03 19.42
CA GLY A 62 2.08 4.13 18.47
C GLY A 62 1.60 4.61 17.09
N ILE A 63 0.57 3.99 16.54
CA ILE A 63 -0.04 4.38 15.27
C ILE A 63 -0.57 5.80 15.33
N TRP A 64 -1.31 6.15 16.39
CA TRP A 64 -1.87 7.49 16.57
C TRP A 64 -0.76 8.56 16.55
N LYS A 65 0.37 8.28 17.20
CA LYS A 65 1.54 9.16 17.17
C LYS A 65 2.15 9.29 15.77
N LEU A 66 2.29 8.18 15.05
CA LEU A 66 2.80 8.19 13.67
C LEU A 66 1.88 8.94 12.69
N GLN A 67 0.60 9.06 13.02
CA GLN A 67 -0.41 9.79 12.24
C GLN A 67 -0.48 11.29 12.59
N GLU A 68 0.11 11.72 13.72
CA GLU A 68 0.07 13.11 14.16
C GLU A 68 0.84 14.04 13.20
N SER A 69 1.93 13.57 12.61
CA SER A 69 2.71 14.33 11.62
C SER A 69 3.56 13.42 10.74
N ASP A 70 3.73 13.79 9.47
CA ASP A 70 4.66 13.14 8.56
C ASP A 70 6.13 13.29 9.00
N LEU A 71 6.46 14.33 9.78
CA LEU A 71 7.80 14.48 10.37
C LEU A 71 8.11 13.36 11.38
N ILE A 72 7.13 13.00 12.21
CA ILE A 72 7.27 11.90 13.19
C ILE A 72 7.48 10.58 12.44
N TRP A 73 6.72 10.37 11.36
CA TRP A 73 6.94 9.21 10.49
C TRP A 73 8.37 9.18 9.93
N ASN A 74 8.85 10.29 9.38
CA ASN A 74 10.20 10.38 8.79
C ASN A 74 11.31 10.17 9.83
N TRP A 75 11.15 10.67 11.04
CA TRP A 75 12.08 10.39 12.14
C TRP A 75 12.10 8.91 12.50
N ALA A 76 10.92 8.29 12.68
CA ALA A 76 10.84 6.87 12.99
C ALA A 76 11.36 5.97 11.87
N SER A 77 11.11 6.31 10.59
CA SER A 77 11.58 5.55 9.44
C SER A 77 13.09 5.64 9.22
N THR A 78 13.73 6.73 9.67
CA THR A 78 15.19 6.90 9.65
C THR A 78 15.88 6.40 10.92
N GLY A 79 15.11 5.88 11.89
CA GLY A 79 15.64 5.35 13.15
C GLY A 79 16.01 6.43 14.17
N ALA A 80 15.57 7.68 13.98
CA ALA A 80 15.71 8.72 14.97
C ALA A 80 14.86 8.41 16.22
N VAL A 81 15.41 8.69 17.39
CA VAL A 81 14.73 8.45 18.67
C VAL A 81 13.60 9.46 18.84
N ILE A 82 12.38 8.96 19.04
CA ILE A 82 11.20 9.79 19.33
C ILE A 82 10.94 9.73 20.85
N PRO A 83 11.03 10.86 21.59
CA PRO A 83 10.78 10.87 23.02
C PRO A 83 9.40 10.33 23.39
N GLY A 84 9.33 9.45 24.38
CA GLY A 84 8.15 8.70 24.81
C GLY A 84 7.88 7.42 24.01
N TYR A 85 8.63 7.18 22.93
CA TYR A 85 8.47 6.04 22.03
C TYR A 85 9.80 5.30 21.82
N ASN A 86 10.57 5.15 22.89
CA ASN A 86 11.79 4.35 22.92
C ASN A 86 11.87 3.47 24.19
N PHE A 87 10.73 3.01 24.71
CA PHE A 87 10.59 2.39 26.04
C PHE A 87 11.14 3.26 27.18
N ASP A 88 11.05 4.56 27.03
CA ASP A 88 11.50 5.58 27.98
C ASP A 88 10.37 6.08 28.89
N VAL A 89 9.11 5.85 28.51
CA VAL A 89 7.92 6.26 29.25
C VAL A 89 6.97 5.07 29.44
N ILE A 90 6.44 4.97 30.65
CA ILE A 90 5.35 4.05 30.98
C ILE A 90 4.04 4.84 30.93
N TYR A 91 3.14 4.39 30.06
CA TYR A 91 1.79 4.93 29.94
C TYR A 91 0.81 4.09 30.75
N ALA A 92 -0.13 4.76 31.40
CA ALA A 92 -1.20 4.11 32.13
C ALA A 92 -2.46 4.02 31.26
N SER A 93 -3.15 2.88 31.31
CA SER A 93 -4.53 2.76 30.85
C SER A 93 -5.47 2.83 32.04
N THR A 94 -6.46 3.71 31.95
CA THR A 94 -7.53 3.84 32.96
C THR A 94 -8.82 3.22 32.43
N GLY A 95 -9.44 2.37 33.24
CA GLY A 95 -10.75 1.80 32.96
C GLY A 95 -11.87 2.85 32.96
N SER A 96 -13.08 2.45 32.61
CA SER A 96 -14.28 3.31 32.64
C SER A 96 -14.63 3.84 34.03
N SER A 97 -14.10 3.21 35.09
CA SER A 97 -14.19 3.66 36.49
C SER A 97 -13.15 4.73 36.87
N GLY A 98 -12.20 5.04 35.99
CA GLY A 98 -11.07 5.94 36.27
C GLY A 98 -9.91 5.29 37.04
N GLU A 99 -10.02 4.02 37.40
CA GLU A 99 -8.93 3.26 38.03
C GLU A 99 -7.91 2.79 37.00
N MET A 100 -6.62 2.74 37.37
CA MET A 100 -5.57 2.21 36.49
C MET A 100 -5.75 0.69 36.36
N GLU A 101 -6.00 0.21 35.15
CA GLU A 101 -6.16 -1.23 34.85
C GLU A 101 -4.82 -1.89 34.47
N GLY A 102 -3.91 -1.12 33.88
CA GLY A 102 -2.61 -1.61 33.47
C GLY A 102 -1.72 -0.51 32.92
N GLU A 103 -0.52 -0.92 32.54
CA GLU A 103 0.50 -0.03 32.00
C GLU A 103 1.05 -0.58 30.69
N TYR A 104 1.52 0.29 29.82
CA TYR A 104 2.18 -0.11 28.59
C TYR A 104 3.29 0.86 28.21
N SER A 105 4.25 0.38 27.43
CA SER A 105 5.36 1.18 26.91
C SER A 105 5.54 0.86 25.43
N VAL A 106 6.02 1.85 24.66
CA VAL A 106 6.07 1.77 23.19
C VAL A 106 7.47 2.10 22.71
N LYS A 107 7.91 1.43 21.64
CA LYS A 107 9.15 1.73 20.93
C LYS A 107 8.94 1.74 19.42
N PHE A 108 9.54 2.73 18.76
CA PHE A 108 9.68 2.75 17.31
C PHE A 108 11.08 2.29 16.88
N SER A 109 11.14 1.61 15.74
CA SER A 109 12.39 1.33 15.06
C SER A 109 12.19 1.29 13.55
N SER A 110 13.20 1.71 12.80
CA SER A 110 13.20 1.65 11.35
C SER A 110 13.38 0.22 10.87
N ARG A 111 12.70 -0.13 9.78
CA ARG A 111 12.96 -1.40 9.09
C ARG A 111 14.25 -1.30 8.25
N SER A 112 15.02 -2.38 8.18
CA SER A 112 16.31 -2.41 7.48
C SER A 112 16.21 -2.23 5.97
N ASP A 113 15.04 -2.49 5.37
CA ASP A 113 14.75 -2.24 3.95
C ASP A 113 14.28 -0.80 3.67
N GLY A 114 14.19 0.06 4.69
CA GLY A 114 13.74 1.45 4.57
C GLY A 114 12.25 1.63 4.31
N ASN A 115 11.50 0.54 4.14
CA ASN A 115 10.10 0.54 3.70
C ASN A 115 9.14 0.17 4.83
N GLY A 116 9.29 0.82 5.99
CA GLY A 116 8.34 0.69 7.09
C GLY A 116 8.91 1.01 8.47
N ILE A 117 8.01 1.05 9.44
CA ILE A 117 8.31 1.27 10.85
C ILE A 117 7.82 0.07 11.64
N ILE A 118 8.68 -0.43 12.53
CA ILE A 118 8.36 -1.45 13.50
C ILE A 118 7.93 -0.74 14.78
N ILE A 119 6.70 -1.01 15.23
CA ILE A 119 6.21 -0.61 16.55
C ILE A 119 6.26 -1.83 17.45
N GLN A 120 6.98 -1.71 18.55
CA GLN A 120 6.99 -2.69 19.63
C GLN A 120 6.25 -2.10 20.83
N SER A 121 5.38 -2.90 21.44
CA SER A 121 4.62 -2.49 22.62
C SER A 121 4.70 -3.58 23.67
N ALA A 122 4.93 -3.20 24.93
CA ALA A 122 4.89 -4.11 26.06
C ALA A 122 3.83 -3.64 27.05
N GLY A 123 2.84 -4.48 27.29
CA GLY A 123 1.75 -4.27 28.25
C GLY A 123 1.96 -5.06 29.53
N ARG A 124 1.68 -4.44 30.67
CA ARG A 124 1.77 -5.01 32.01
C ARG A 124 0.43 -4.89 32.72
N ASP A 125 -0.06 -5.99 33.27
CA ASP A 125 -1.15 -5.97 34.25
C ASP A 125 -0.60 -5.53 35.62
N LYS A 126 -1.16 -4.45 36.18
CA LYS A 126 -0.74 -3.90 37.49
C LYS A 126 -1.01 -4.83 38.65
N THR A 127 -2.01 -5.71 38.54
CA THR A 127 -2.40 -6.57 39.65
C THR A 127 -1.46 -7.75 39.82
N THR A 128 -0.83 -8.21 38.73
CA THR A 128 0.01 -9.42 38.74
C THR A 128 1.43 -9.24 38.26
N ASN A 129 1.73 -8.11 37.63
CA ASN A 129 2.98 -7.88 36.91
C ASN A 129 3.19 -8.86 35.75
N GLU A 130 2.14 -9.52 35.23
CA GLU A 130 2.25 -10.24 33.96
C GLU A 130 2.55 -9.24 32.84
N VAL A 131 3.55 -9.55 32.00
CA VAL A 131 3.96 -8.71 30.87
C VAL A 131 3.82 -9.49 29.57
N ARG A 132 3.16 -8.88 28.59
CA ARG A 132 3.02 -9.39 27.22
C ARG A 132 3.54 -8.33 26.26
N ALA A 133 4.09 -8.76 25.13
CA ALA A 133 4.65 -7.83 24.16
C ALA A 133 4.23 -8.17 22.73
N LEU A 134 3.94 -7.13 21.96
CA LEU A 134 3.54 -7.21 20.57
C LEU A 134 4.51 -6.43 19.70
N GLU A 135 4.64 -6.89 18.47
CA GLU A 135 5.38 -6.21 17.41
C GLU A 135 4.49 -6.12 16.17
N ALA A 136 4.40 -4.93 15.59
CA ALA A 136 3.67 -4.70 14.35
C ALA A 136 4.52 -3.89 13.38
N VAL A 137 4.43 -4.22 12.09
CA VAL A 137 5.10 -3.49 11.01
C VAL A 137 4.07 -2.66 10.27
N TYR A 138 4.35 -1.37 10.16
CA TYR A 138 3.54 -0.41 9.43
C TYR A 138 4.29 0.11 8.22
N THR A 139 3.56 0.28 7.12
CA THR A 139 4.05 0.94 5.92
C THR A 139 3.14 2.10 5.58
N LYS A 140 3.69 3.15 4.95
CA LYS A 140 2.90 4.17 4.25
C LYS A 140 3.06 3.85 2.77
N SER A 141 1.96 3.51 2.11
CA SER A 141 1.91 3.43 0.66
C SER A 141 0.95 4.50 0.18
N ALA A 142 1.48 5.51 -0.51
CA ALA A 142 0.66 6.61 -1.01
C ALA A 142 -0.25 6.15 -2.13
N ILE A 143 0.31 5.35 -3.06
CA ILE A 143 -0.34 4.95 -4.30
C ILE A 143 -0.06 3.46 -4.48
N ASN A 144 -1.12 2.65 -4.59
CA ASN A 144 -1.02 1.23 -4.93
C ASN A 144 -1.82 0.96 -6.21
N ALA A 145 -1.49 1.72 -7.25
CA ALA A 145 -2.19 1.74 -8.51
C ALA A 145 -1.17 1.95 -9.64
N GLY A 146 -1.41 1.33 -10.78
CA GLY A 146 -0.65 1.63 -12.01
C GLY A 146 -0.90 3.07 -12.44
N LEU A 147 -2.14 3.53 -12.28
CA LEU A 147 -2.54 4.89 -12.55
C LEU A 147 -3.53 5.39 -11.50
N THR A 148 -3.30 6.60 -11.01
CA THR A 148 -4.24 7.37 -10.20
C THR A 148 -4.60 8.67 -10.91
N SER A 149 -5.87 9.05 -10.94
CA SER A 149 -6.31 10.33 -11.49
C SER A 149 -7.37 10.99 -10.60
N ARG A 150 -7.32 12.32 -10.47
CA ARG A 150 -8.29 13.13 -9.72
C ARG A 150 -9.21 13.96 -10.60
N GLY A 151 -8.87 14.17 -11.87
CA GLY A 151 -9.73 14.78 -12.87
C GLY A 151 -10.58 13.78 -13.66
N ALA A 152 -11.15 14.25 -14.76
CA ALA A 152 -11.89 13.43 -15.70
C ALA A 152 -10.96 12.41 -16.36
N PHE A 153 -11.38 11.14 -16.35
CA PHE A 153 -10.58 10.07 -16.90
C PHE A 153 -11.28 9.45 -18.11
N ARG A 154 -10.66 9.59 -19.30
CA ARG A 154 -11.14 8.94 -20.51
C ARG A 154 -10.22 7.79 -20.89
N TYR A 155 -10.70 6.57 -20.68
CA TYR A 155 -10.02 5.35 -21.07
C TYR A 155 -10.11 5.20 -22.61
N LYS A 156 -9.00 5.40 -23.31
CA LYS A 156 -8.91 5.25 -24.78
C LYS A 156 -8.32 3.89 -25.17
N SER A 157 -8.54 3.44 -26.41
CA SER A 157 -8.11 2.11 -26.89
C SER A 157 -6.60 1.84 -26.79
N GLY A 158 -5.76 2.86 -26.93
CA GLY A 158 -4.31 2.69 -26.86
C GLY A 158 -3.74 2.80 -25.44
N LEU A 159 -4.58 3.08 -24.43
CA LEU A 159 -4.15 3.20 -23.05
C LEU A 159 -4.12 1.82 -22.38
N ASN A 160 -2.94 1.25 -22.17
CA ASN A 160 -2.80 -0.08 -21.58
C ASN A 160 -2.12 0.02 -20.22
N ILE A 161 -2.84 -0.35 -19.16
CA ILE A 161 -2.30 -0.38 -17.80
C ILE A 161 -2.18 -1.84 -17.36
N HIS A 162 -0.97 -2.24 -16.98
CA HIS A 162 -0.63 -3.61 -16.61
C HIS A 162 -0.20 -3.68 -15.13
N TRP A 163 -0.52 -4.82 -14.51
CA TRP A 163 -0.06 -5.23 -13.17
C TRP A 163 -0.50 -4.40 -11.96
N GLY A 164 -1.23 -3.30 -12.15
CA GLY A 164 -1.81 -2.52 -11.08
C GLY A 164 -3.15 -1.93 -11.49
N PRO A 165 -4.04 -1.64 -10.51
CA PRO A 165 -5.37 -1.11 -10.80
C PRO A 165 -5.31 0.33 -11.32
N VAL A 166 -6.41 0.77 -11.92
CA VAL A 166 -6.69 2.18 -12.19
C VAL A 166 -7.60 2.72 -11.10
N VAL A 167 -7.16 3.80 -10.45
CA VAL A 167 -7.91 4.47 -9.39
C VAL A 167 -8.29 5.87 -9.83
N ASN A 168 -9.58 6.20 -9.82
CA ASN A 168 -10.06 7.54 -10.15
C ASN A 168 -10.94 8.13 -9.04
N PHE A 169 -10.69 9.37 -8.66
CA PHE A 169 -11.46 10.04 -7.60
C PHE A 169 -12.71 10.78 -8.11
N THR A 170 -13.00 10.72 -9.41
CA THR A 170 -14.21 11.25 -10.05
C THR A 170 -14.94 10.14 -10.82
N SER A 171 -15.00 10.15 -12.15
CA SER A 171 -15.62 9.12 -12.98
C SER A 171 -14.71 8.68 -14.12
N ILE A 172 -14.87 7.42 -14.55
CA ILE A 172 -14.18 6.85 -15.72
C ILE A 172 -15.16 6.77 -16.88
N THR A 173 -14.73 7.24 -18.06
CA THR A 173 -15.45 7.04 -19.32
C THR A 173 -14.60 6.18 -20.26
N GLU A 174 -15.11 5.03 -20.68
CA GLU A 174 -14.41 4.06 -21.51
C GLU A 174 -14.82 4.15 -22.99
N ALA A 175 -13.82 4.11 -23.88
CA ALA A 175 -14.01 4.07 -25.31
C ALA A 175 -12.77 3.49 -26.01
N PRO A 176 -12.73 2.18 -26.37
CA PRO A 176 -13.68 1.08 -26.17
C PRO A 176 -13.58 0.43 -24.78
N SER A 177 -14.43 -0.56 -24.48
CA SER A 177 -14.39 -1.35 -23.24
C SER A 177 -13.05 -2.07 -23.08
N GLN A 178 -12.27 -1.62 -22.09
CA GLN A 178 -11.01 -2.28 -21.74
C GLN A 178 -11.27 -3.28 -20.60
N LYS A 179 -10.79 -4.52 -20.77
CA LYS A 179 -11.08 -5.66 -19.89
C LYS A 179 -10.00 -5.97 -18.84
N TYR A 180 -8.96 -5.14 -18.80
CA TYR A 180 -7.99 -5.02 -17.71
C TYR A 180 -7.52 -3.55 -17.58
N PRO A 181 -6.88 -3.14 -16.47
CA PRO A 181 -6.84 -3.79 -15.17
C PRO A 181 -8.15 -3.54 -14.40
N ARG A 182 -8.23 -3.91 -13.12
CA ARG A 182 -9.38 -3.51 -12.30
C ARG A 182 -9.48 -1.99 -12.22
N LYS A 183 -10.72 -1.49 -12.21
CA LYS A 183 -11.02 -0.06 -12.16
C LYS A 183 -11.79 0.26 -10.90
N ILE A 184 -11.26 1.20 -10.13
CA ILE A 184 -11.81 1.63 -8.86
C ILE A 184 -12.12 3.11 -8.98
N THR A 185 -13.35 3.49 -8.71
CA THR A 185 -13.76 4.90 -8.82
C THR A 185 -14.62 5.36 -7.65
N LYS A 186 -14.55 6.65 -7.33
CA LYS A 186 -15.47 7.30 -6.38
C LYS A 186 -16.81 7.69 -7.02
N GLY A 187 -16.85 7.82 -8.34
CA GLY A 187 -18.02 8.17 -9.15
C GLY A 187 -18.41 7.03 -10.08
N SER A 188 -18.92 7.30 -11.28
CA SER A 188 -19.43 6.25 -12.18
C SER A 188 -18.37 5.73 -13.16
N ILE A 189 -18.59 4.52 -13.69
CA ILE A 189 -17.88 3.99 -14.85
C ILE A 189 -18.88 3.90 -16.01
N LYS A 190 -18.60 4.62 -17.10
CA LYS A 190 -19.48 4.71 -18.28
C LYS A 190 -18.77 4.14 -19.50
N GLU A 191 -19.45 3.33 -20.30
CA GLU A 191 -19.00 3.04 -21.67
C GLU A 191 -19.57 4.10 -22.62
N GLN A 192 -18.85 4.44 -23.70
CA GLN A 192 -19.37 5.35 -24.72
C GLN A 192 -20.64 4.80 -25.43
N ALA A 193 -20.93 3.50 -25.31
CA ALA A 193 -22.10 2.83 -25.89
C ALA A 193 -23.19 2.41 -24.87
N GLY A 194 -23.02 2.66 -23.56
CA GLY A 194 -23.94 2.23 -22.52
C GLY A 194 -23.37 2.34 -21.10
N TRP A 195 -24.17 2.05 -20.08
CA TRP A 195 -23.76 2.17 -18.67
C TRP A 195 -23.34 0.82 -18.10
N TYR A 196 -22.13 0.74 -17.52
CA TYR A 196 -21.71 -0.44 -16.75
C TYR A 196 -22.18 -0.33 -15.30
N ASP A 197 -22.06 0.83 -14.65
CA ASP A 197 -22.50 1.00 -13.25
C ASP A 197 -22.82 2.47 -12.91
N GLU A 198 -24.11 2.76 -12.67
CA GLU A 198 -24.62 4.05 -12.17
C GLU A 198 -25.04 3.99 -10.70
N ASN A 199 -25.04 2.81 -10.08
CA ASN A 199 -25.60 2.67 -8.75
C ASN A 199 -24.58 3.18 -7.72
N ALA A 200 -25.03 4.02 -6.78
CA ALA A 200 -24.20 4.54 -5.70
C ALA A 200 -24.26 3.68 -4.41
N ASN A 201 -25.10 2.64 -4.39
CA ASN A 201 -25.32 1.80 -3.21
C ASN A 201 -24.42 0.55 -3.16
N SER A 202 -23.27 0.62 -2.48
CA SER A 202 -22.39 -0.54 -2.27
C SER A 202 -23.13 -1.79 -1.72
N PRO A 203 -22.77 -3.03 -2.13
CA PRO A 203 -21.79 -3.36 -3.17
C PRO A 203 -22.41 -3.25 -4.58
N ASN A 204 -21.79 -2.44 -5.44
CA ASN A 204 -22.12 -2.38 -6.86
C ASN A 204 -20.96 -2.99 -7.63
N GLY A 205 -21.02 -4.30 -7.78
CA GLY A 205 -20.25 -5.04 -8.76
C GLY A 205 -21.18 -5.35 -9.90
N HIS A 206 -21.18 -4.54 -10.96
CA HIS A 206 -21.99 -4.84 -12.14
C HIS A 206 -21.23 -5.70 -13.15
N ASP A 207 -20.66 -6.81 -12.67
CA ASP A 207 -20.28 -7.95 -13.51
C ASP A 207 -20.87 -9.23 -12.92
N PHE A 208 -22.21 -9.23 -12.81
CA PHE A 208 -23.01 -10.44 -12.59
C PHE A 208 -23.00 -11.29 -13.88
N TYR A 209 -21.85 -11.78 -14.30
CA TYR A 209 -21.83 -12.89 -15.27
C TYR A 209 -22.15 -14.17 -14.48
N SER A 210 -23.33 -14.74 -14.72
CA SER A 210 -23.87 -15.91 -14.02
C SER A 210 -23.03 -17.19 -14.14
N ASP A 211 -21.96 -17.17 -14.93
CA ASP A 211 -21.06 -18.30 -15.17
C ASP A 211 -19.79 -18.25 -14.30
N TRP A 212 -19.67 -17.29 -13.38
CA TRP A 212 -18.55 -17.23 -12.44
C TRP A 212 -18.68 -18.27 -11.32
N PRO A 213 -17.63 -19.06 -11.02
CA PRO A 213 -17.66 -20.05 -9.93
C PRO A 213 -17.78 -19.43 -8.52
N ASP A 214 -17.60 -18.12 -8.39
CA ASP A 214 -17.76 -17.39 -7.13
C ASP A 214 -18.10 -15.90 -7.39
N PRO A 215 -19.39 -15.51 -7.35
CA PRO A 215 -19.82 -14.12 -7.55
C PRO A 215 -19.42 -13.17 -6.41
N ALA A 216 -18.74 -13.65 -5.37
CA ALA A 216 -18.42 -12.86 -4.18
C ALA A 216 -17.01 -12.29 -4.14
N THR A 217 -16.11 -12.65 -5.07
CA THR A 217 -14.67 -12.45 -4.83
C THR A 217 -13.97 -11.33 -5.59
N TYR A 218 -14.44 -10.84 -6.76
CA TYR A 218 -13.69 -9.81 -7.50
C TYR A 218 -14.56 -8.88 -8.38
N ASP A 219 -14.79 -7.65 -7.90
CA ASP A 219 -15.39 -6.57 -8.71
C ASP A 219 -14.34 -5.98 -9.65
N TYR A 220 -14.45 -6.29 -10.95
CA TYR A 220 -13.56 -5.78 -11.99
C TYR A 220 -13.69 -4.25 -12.16
N ASN A 221 -14.91 -3.75 -12.02
CA ASN A 221 -15.28 -2.35 -11.99
C ASN A 221 -16.02 -2.11 -10.67
N THR A 222 -15.49 -1.28 -9.79
CA THR A 222 -16.09 -1.06 -8.47
C THR A 222 -16.29 0.43 -8.16
N TYR A 223 -17.51 0.76 -7.77
CA TYR A 223 -17.83 2.00 -7.09
C TYR A 223 -17.41 1.91 -5.62
N GLN A 224 -16.49 2.78 -5.20
CA GLN A 224 -16.01 2.83 -3.83
C GLN A 224 -16.20 4.23 -3.22
N SER A 225 -17.37 4.48 -2.63
CA SER A 225 -17.68 5.72 -1.89
C SER A 225 -16.68 6.04 -0.79
N ARG A 226 -16.02 5.01 -0.23
CA ARG A 226 -15.02 5.10 0.84
C ARG A 226 -13.57 5.06 0.35
N LEU A 227 -13.30 5.37 -0.91
CA LEU A 227 -11.94 5.43 -1.48
C LEU A 227 -11.01 6.42 -0.74
N GLY A 228 -11.56 7.26 0.14
CA GLY A 228 -10.82 8.22 0.95
C GLY A 228 -10.48 9.47 0.15
N ASN A 229 -9.43 10.15 0.58
CA ASN A 229 -8.83 11.25 -0.16
C ASN A 229 -7.55 10.75 -0.84
N PRO A 230 -7.23 11.26 -2.04
CA PRO A 230 -5.96 10.93 -2.66
C PRO A 230 -4.78 11.38 -1.77
N PRO A 231 -3.64 10.67 -1.84
CA PRO A 231 -2.41 11.14 -1.20
C PRO A 231 -2.02 12.52 -1.75
N THR A 232 -1.38 13.33 -0.92
CA THR A 232 -0.81 14.62 -1.32
C THR A 232 0.69 14.41 -1.51
N ILE A 233 1.25 14.71 -2.68
CA ILE A 233 2.68 14.52 -2.92
C ILE A 233 3.48 15.65 -2.26
N ASP A 234 4.62 15.30 -1.64
CA ASP A 234 5.53 16.26 -1.01
C ASP A 234 6.40 16.95 -2.08
N LEU A 235 5.80 17.93 -2.76
CA LEU A 235 6.44 18.66 -3.86
C LEU A 235 7.70 19.41 -3.40
N ASP A 236 7.72 19.93 -2.18
CA ASP A 236 8.87 20.68 -1.65
C ASP A 236 10.06 19.74 -1.41
N ALA A 237 9.83 18.55 -0.85
CA ALA A 237 10.88 17.54 -0.71
C ALA A 237 11.42 17.09 -2.07
N TYR A 238 10.54 16.81 -3.04
CA TYR A 238 10.98 16.45 -4.39
C TYR A 238 11.75 17.57 -5.09
N LYS A 239 11.32 18.83 -4.93
CA LYS A 239 12.02 20.00 -5.47
C LYS A 239 13.43 20.14 -4.87
N ALA A 240 13.57 19.91 -3.56
CA ALA A 240 14.89 19.92 -2.91
C ALA A 240 15.81 18.81 -3.45
N ILE A 241 15.29 17.59 -3.64
CA ILE A 241 16.05 16.48 -4.24
C ILE A 241 16.43 16.78 -5.69
N ALA A 242 15.53 17.36 -6.49
CA ALA A 242 15.80 17.69 -7.89
C ALA A 242 16.92 18.76 -8.03
N LYS A 243 16.96 19.75 -7.14
CA LYS A 243 18.05 20.74 -7.10
C LYS A 243 19.39 20.14 -6.71
N ALA A 244 19.39 19.09 -5.88
CA ALA A 244 20.60 18.37 -5.46
C ALA A 244 21.00 17.23 -6.43
N THR A 245 20.08 16.81 -7.30
CA THR A 245 20.27 15.73 -8.27
C THR A 245 21.33 16.14 -9.29
N GLN A 246 22.30 15.26 -9.57
CA GLN A 246 23.21 15.43 -10.69
C GLN A 246 22.70 14.65 -11.90
N MET A 247 22.13 15.35 -12.87
CA MET A 247 21.68 14.72 -14.13
C MET A 247 22.20 15.48 -15.35
N PRO A 248 22.33 14.79 -16.51
CA PRO A 248 22.63 15.46 -17.76
C PRO A 248 21.56 16.52 -18.04
N ARG A 249 22.01 17.70 -18.46
CA ARG A 249 21.08 18.77 -18.84
C ARG A 249 20.33 18.32 -20.09
N LEU A 250 19.01 18.19 -19.95
CA LEU A 250 18.10 18.02 -21.07
C LEU A 250 17.93 19.39 -21.75
N LYS A 251 17.88 19.42 -23.07
CA LYS A 251 17.63 20.67 -23.78
C LYS A 251 16.14 20.97 -23.67
N GLY A 252 15.82 22.07 -22.99
CA GLY A 252 14.55 22.75 -23.19
C GLY A 252 14.49 23.25 -24.63
N LYS A 253 13.65 22.67 -25.48
CA LYS A 253 13.19 23.39 -26.66
C LYS A 253 12.19 24.42 -26.16
N ASN A 254 12.37 25.66 -26.58
CA ASN A 254 11.38 26.70 -26.34
C ASN A 254 10.21 26.43 -27.31
N SER A 255 9.41 25.41 -27.03
CA SER A 255 8.14 25.05 -27.69
C SER A 255 7.23 26.24 -27.94
N HIS A 256 7.26 27.13 -26.95
CA HIS A 256 6.18 28.07 -26.68
C HIS A 256 6.66 29.53 -26.56
N GLY A 257 7.88 29.85 -27.02
CA GLY A 257 8.44 31.20 -26.96
C GLY A 257 8.81 31.72 -25.55
N ALA A 258 8.74 30.86 -24.53
CA ALA A 258 9.20 31.16 -23.17
C ALA A 258 10.73 31.18 -23.11
N ALA A 259 11.31 32.09 -22.33
CA ALA A 259 12.74 32.09 -22.06
C ALA A 259 13.10 30.81 -21.28
N ALA A 260 14.15 30.11 -21.69
CA ALA A 260 14.70 29.00 -20.92
C ALA A 260 14.98 29.52 -19.51
N GLY A 261 14.40 28.86 -18.51
CA GLY A 261 14.50 29.32 -17.13
C GLY A 261 15.94 29.24 -16.60
N ASN A 262 16.18 29.84 -15.43
CA ASN A 262 17.50 29.84 -14.79
C ASN A 262 17.78 28.47 -14.14
N ASN A 263 17.82 27.42 -14.95
CA ASN A 263 18.02 26.05 -14.49
C ASN A 263 19.43 25.88 -13.92
N PRO A 264 19.58 25.37 -12.68
CA PRO A 264 20.88 25.07 -12.13
C PRO A 264 21.62 24.06 -13.02
N VAL A 265 22.89 24.33 -13.28
CA VAL A 265 23.74 23.48 -14.11
C VAL A 265 23.81 22.08 -13.52
N LEU A 266 23.57 21.06 -14.35
CA LEU A 266 23.57 19.64 -13.96
C LEU A 266 22.57 19.32 -12.84
N SER A 267 21.42 20.01 -12.79
CA SER A 267 20.34 19.67 -11.88
C SER A 267 19.18 18.97 -12.59
N GLY A 268 18.35 18.25 -11.81
CA GLY A 268 17.07 17.75 -12.30
C GLY A 268 15.93 18.74 -12.13
N TYR A 269 16.22 19.99 -11.76
CA TYR A 269 15.23 21.03 -11.53
C TYR A 269 15.15 21.98 -12.72
N TYR A 270 13.91 22.24 -13.14
CA TYR A 270 13.58 23.14 -14.23
C TYR A 270 12.52 24.16 -13.76
N ASP A 271 12.85 25.45 -13.82
CA ASP A 271 12.06 26.55 -13.26
C ASP A 271 11.06 27.14 -14.26
N GLY A 272 10.23 26.31 -14.90
CA GLY A 272 9.18 26.82 -15.77
C GLY A 272 8.50 25.78 -16.65
N THR A 273 7.79 26.29 -17.65
CA THR A 273 7.25 25.48 -18.75
C THR A 273 8.37 25.15 -19.72
N GLU A 274 8.65 23.86 -19.91
CA GLU A 274 9.74 23.39 -20.75
C GLU A 274 9.39 22.16 -21.56
N ASP A 275 9.84 22.13 -22.81
CA ASP A 275 9.78 20.93 -23.63
C ASP A 275 11.14 20.24 -23.54
N LEU A 276 11.19 19.15 -22.79
CA LEU A 276 12.37 18.34 -22.56
C LEU A 276 12.50 17.29 -23.67
N ASP A 277 13.44 17.48 -24.59
CA ASP A 277 13.72 16.52 -25.66
C ASP A 277 14.83 15.54 -25.23
N LEU A 278 14.48 14.25 -25.16
CA LEU A 278 15.38 13.11 -25.01
C LEU A 278 15.68 12.54 -26.42
N GLY A 279 16.47 13.29 -27.19
CA GLY A 279 16.79 12.98 -28.59
C GLY A 279 18.29 13.09 -28.94
N LYS A 280 18.66 12.48 -30.09
CA LYS A 280 20.03 12.27 -30.64
C LYS A 280 20.98 13.49 -30.70
N ALA A 281 20.51 14.71 -30.47
CA ALA A 281 21.27 15.94 -30.70
C ALA A 281 21.40 16.87 -29.48
N ASP A 282 20.86 16.48 -28.32
CA ASP A 282 20.34 17.48 -27.38
C ASP A 282 20.92 17.41 -25.94
N LEU A 283 22.10 16.79 -25.77
CA LEU A 283 22.94 17.00 -24.58
C LEU A 283 23.67 18.35 -24.71
N VAL A 284 23.55 19.25 -23.73
CA VAL A 284 24.30 20.54 -23.70
C VAL A 284 25.80 20.35 -23.35
N VAL A 285 26.31 19.13 -23.43
CA VAL A 285 27.74 18.81 -23.36
C VAL A 285 28.22 18.64 -24.80
N PRO A 286 29.38 19.19 -25.21
CA PRO A 286 29.87 19.11 -26.58
C PRO A 286 30.34 17.69 -26.89
N ILE A 287 29.42 16.75 -27.02
CA ILE A 287 29.66 15.43 -27.56
C ILE A 287 29.08 15.47 -28.96
N ASN A 288 29.95 15.82 -29.91
CA ASN A 288 29.62 15.71 -31.32
C ASN A 288 29.25 14.23 -31.61
N ASN A 289 28.01 14.01 -32.03
CA ASN A 289 27.43 12.79 -32.64
C ASN A 289 26.49 11.93 -31.75
N ALA A 290 25.18 12.03 -32.02
CA ALA A 290 24.25 10.94 -32.33
C ALA A 290 24.11 9.72 -31.38
N THR A 291 24.51 9.79 -30.12
CA THR A 291 24.35 8.67 -29.17
C THR A 291 23.01 8.75 -28.40
N PRO A 292 22.27 7.64 -28.28
CA PRO A 292 21.12 7.51 -27.39
C PRO A 292 21.44 7.94 -25.95
N LEU A 293 20.54 8.68 -25.31
CA LEU A 293 20.71 9.03 -23.90
C LEU A 293 20.12 7.92 -23.03
N ILE A 294 21.00 7.20 -22.35
CA ILE A 294 20.63 6.22 -21.34
C ILE A 294 21.05 6.75 -19.98
N PHE A 295 20.08 7.16 -19.16
CA PHE A 295 20.35 7.72 -17.83
C PHE A 295 19.66 6.91 -16.74
N TYR A 296 20.45 6.43 -15.78
CA TYR A 296 19.98 5.61 -14.66
C TYR A 296 20.43 6.22 -13.33
N CYS A 297 19.47 6.63 -12.51
CA CYS A 297 19.73 7.08 -11.16
C CYS A 297 18.48 6.92 -10.28
N SER A 298 18.48 5.88 -9.44
CA SER A 298 17.35 5.52 -8.56
C SER A 298 17.07 6.53 -7.45
N THR A 299 17.94 7.51 -7.24
CA THR A 299 17.78 8.59 -6.26
C THR A 299 17.49 9.95 -6.90
N CYS A 300 17.66 10.06 -8.22
CA CYS A 300 17.53 11.32 -8.94
C CYS A 300 16.07 11.64 -9.22
N VAL A 301 15.74 12.93 -9.18
CA VAL A 301 14.40 13.44 -9.45
C VAL A 301 14.47 14.43 -10.60
N LEU A 302 13.58 14.27 -11.57
CA LEU A 302 13.26 15.29 -12.55
C LEU A 302 12.07 16.10 -12.04
N TYR A 303 12.19 17.42 -11.93
CA TYR A 303 11.17 18.31 -11.41
C TYR A 303 10.97 19.50 -12.34
N LEU A 304 9.76 19.66 -12.85
CA LEU A 304 9.30 20.78 -13.68
C LEU A 304 8.31 21.63 -12.86
N ASP A 305 8.65 22.90 -12.59
CA ASP A 305 7.80 23.83 -11.84
C ASP A 305 6.65 24.44 -12.67
N GLY A 306 6.47 23.97 -13.91
CA GLY A 306 5.42 24.37 -14.85
C GLY A 306 4.90 23.19 -15.69
N THR A 307 4.45 23.47 -16.91
CA THR A 307 4.02 22.46 -17.89
C THR A 307 5.23 21.82 -18.57
N GLY A 308 5.18 20.52 -18.82
CA GLY A 308 6.25 19.77 -19.46
C GLY A 308 5.81 19.08 -20.73
N ASP A 309 6.69 19.03 -21.73
CA ASP A 309 6.66 17.97 -22.75
C ASP A 309 7.89 17.09 -22.53
N LEU A 310 7.73 15.77 -22.52
CA LEU A 310 8.83 14.82 -22.55
C LEU A 310 8.81 14.05 -23.85
N ASP A 311 9.72 14.43 -24.74
CA ASP A 311 9.82 13.95 -26.10
C ASP A 311 10.99 12.94 -26.22
N ILE A 312 10.71 11.64 -26.25
CA ILE A 312 11.74 10.58 -26.39
C ILE A 312 11.77 10.09 -27.83
N LYS A 313 12.50 10.83 -28.68
CA LYS A 313 12.46 10.61 -30.14
C LYS A 313 13.43 9.54 -30.63
N ASP A 314 14.40 9.16 -29.81
CA ASP A 314 15.41 8.17 -30.17
C ASP A 314 15.09 6.77 -29.65
N VAL A 315 15.18 5.80 -30.56
CA VAL A 315 14.85 4.38 -30.36
C VAL A 315 15.74 3.61 -29.39
N ALA A 316 16.69 4.26 -28.71
CA ALA A 316 17.48 3.64 -27.66
C ALA A 316 17.61 4.51 -26.41
N SER A 317 16.92 5.66 -26.35
CA SER A 317 17.00 6.57 -25.22
C SER A 317 16.07 6.11 -24.08
N GLN A 318 16.60 6.10 -22.86
CA GLN A 318 15.90 5.64 -21.67
C GLN A 318 16.26 6.51 -20.48
N VAL A 319 15.27 6.79 -19.64
CA VAL A 319 15.44 7.52 -18.38
C VAL A 319 14.85 6.70 -17.25
N ARG A 320 15.69 6.37 -16.27
CA ARG A 320 15.30 5.65 -15.05
C ARG A 320 15.65 6.49 -13.84
N LEU A 321 14.61 6.94 -13.15
CA LEU A 321 14.68 7.93 -12.09
C LEU A 321 13.91 7.43 -10.87
N ARG A 322 14.14 8.08 -9.73
CA ARG A 322 13.25 7.93 -8.59
C ARG A 322 11.84 8.43 -8.95
N ALA A 323 11.77 9.65 -9.48
CA ALA A 323 10.53 10.31 -9.81
C ALA A 323 10.69 11.35 -10.93
N ILE A 324 9.61 11.58 -11.66
CA ILE A 324 9.37 12.70 -12.56
C ILE A 324 8.17 13.45 -11.99
N ILE A 325 8.37 14.73 -11.64
CA ILE A 325 7.38 15.58 -11.01
C ILE A 325 7.12 16.76 -11.93
N VAL A 326 5.88 16.90 -12.40
CA VAL A 326 5.45 17.99 -13.27
C VAL A 326 4.31 18.72 -12.57
N LYS A 327 4.47 20.02 -12.32
CA LYS A 327 3.48 20.79 -11.56
C LYS A 327 2.28 21.23 -12.41
N GLY A 328 2.51 21.47 -13.70
CA GLY A 328 1.48 21.78 -14.68
C GLY A 328 1.07 20.56 -15.48
N ASP A 329 0.68 20.78 -16.73
CA ASP A 329 0.31 19.72 -17.67
C ASP A 329 1.55 18.95 -18.12
N PHE A 330 1.36 17.71 -18.53
CA PHE A 330 2.43 16.86 -19.02
C PHE A 330 2.04 16.18 -20.33
N ASP A 331 2.82 16.42 -21.37
CA ASP A 331 2.76 15.65 -22.61
C ASP A 331 3.88 14.60 -22.59
N MET A 332 3.51 13.33 -22.80
CA MET A 332 4.44 12.21 -22.84
C MET A 332 4.47 11.65 -24.25
N ASN A 333 5.57 11.85 -24.95
CA ASN A 333 5.74 11.42 -26.33
C ASN A 333 6.98 10.55 -26.43
N ALA A 334 6.86 9.35 -27.02
CA ALA A 334 8.01 8.50 -27.24
C ALA A 334 7.84 7.63 -28.48
N ASN A 335 8.95 7.40 -29.18
CA ASN A 335 9.00 6.50 -30.32
C ASN A 335 9.64 5.16 -29.93
N ASN A 336 9.30 4.13 -30.72
CA ASN A 336 9.64 2.75 -30.48
C ASN A 336 11.12 2.46 -30.12
N THR A 337 11.38 1.60 -29.13
CA THR A 337 12.65 1.50 -28.35
C THR A 337 12.95 0.06 -27.83
N PRO A 338 14.05 -0.24 -27.09
CA PRO A 338 14.50 -1.60 -26.83
C PRO A 338 13.87 -2.25 -25.57
N ALA A 339 13.99 -3.58 -25.46
CA ALA A 339 13.39 -4.41 -24.39
C ALA A 339 13.81 -4.01 -22.96
N TYR A 340 12.88 -4.16 -22.01
CA TYR A 340 13.11 -3.91 -20.58
C TYR A 340 12.66 -5.09 -19.72
N SER A 341 13.41 -5.39 -18.66
CA SER A 341 13.07 -6.47 -17.72
C SER A 341 12.52 -5.86 -16.42
N ALA A 342 11.26 -6.14 -16.10
CA ALA A 342 10.61 -5.70 -14.87
C ALA A 342 10.17 -6.90 -14.03
N ARG A 343 10.07 -6.73 -12.71
CA ARG A 343 9.49 -7.76 -11.84
C ARG A 343 7.98 -7.59 -11.80
N ILE A 344 7.23 -8.65 -12.06
CA ILE A 344 5.77 -8.63 -11.93
C ILE A 344 5.41 -8.47 -10.44
N PRO A 345 4.63 -7.44 -10.05
CA PRO A 345 4.11 -7.28 -8.70
C PRO A 345 3.33 -8.51 -8.21
N VAL A 346 3.42 -8.79 -6.91
CA VAL A 346 2.54 -9.77 -6.26
C VAL A 346 1.10 -9.27 -6.35
N GLY A 347 0.17 -10.14 -6.73
CA GLY A 347 -1.23 -9.80 -6.96
C GLY A 347 -1.56 -9.27 -8.36
N ALA A 348 -0.57 -9.11 -9.25
CA ALA A 348 -0.80 -8.63 -10.62
C ALA A 348 -1.82 -9.49 -11.40
N ARG A 349 -1.95 -10.78 -11.10
CA ARG A 349 -2.95 -11.67 -11.74
C ARG A 349 -4.38 -11.19 -11.50
N THR A 350 -4.61 -10.51 -10.38
CA THR A 350 -5.95 -10.03 -10.00
C THR A 350 -6.43 -8.88 -10.87
N GLU A 351 -5.53 -8.31 -11.68
CA GLU A 351 -5.88 -7.28 -12.65
C GLU A 351 -6.42 -7.84 -13.97
N TYR A 352 -6.24 -9.14 -14.24
CA TYR A 352 -6.60 -9.78 -15.51
C TYR A 352 -7.76 -10.77 -15.36
N LEU A 353 -8.64 -10.56 -14.38
CA LEU A 353 -9.63 -11.57 -14.00
C LEU A 353 -10.81 -11.72 -14.99
N HIS A 354 -10.99 -10.78 -15.92
CA HIS A 354 -12.06 -10.90 -16.92
C HIS A 354 -11.83 -12.12 -17.84
N PRO A 355 -12.80 -13.01 -18.11
CA PRO A 355 -12.56 -14.30 -18.77
C PRO A 355 -11.88 -14.20 -20.14
N THR A 356 -12.22 -13.19 -20.94
CA THR A 356 -11.56 -12.93 -22.23
C THR A 356 -10.21 -12.20 -22.12
N ALA A 357 -9.93 -11.53 -21.00
CA ALA A 357 -8.60 -10.99 -20.73
C ALA A 357 -7.65 -12.10 -20.23
N MET A 358 -8.19 -13.08 -19.49
CA MET A 358 -7.44 -14.26 -19.06
C MET A 358 -6.98 -15.10 -20.26
N THR A 359 -7.84 -15.34 -21.26
CA THR A 359 -7.49 -16.19 -22.40
C THR A 359 -6.48 -15.57 -23.36
N ASP A 360 -6.51 -14.24 -23.56
CA ASP A 360 -5.84 -13.62 -24.70
C ASP A 360 -4.52 -12.92 -24.34
N GLU A 361 -4.39 -12.35 -23.15
CA GLU A 361 -3.20 -11.59 -22.77
C GLU A 361 -2.46 -12.16 -21.55
N TRP A 362 -3.14 -12.41 -20.43
CA TRP A 362 -2.47 -12.90 -19.22
C TRP A 362 -1.89 -14.29 -19.40
N ILE A 363 -2.69 -15.24 -19.89
CA ILE A 363 -2.23 -16.63 -20.08
C ILE A 363 -1.22 -16.72 -21.22
N ALA A 364 -1.44 -16.01 -22.32
CA ALA A 364 -0.59 -16.08 -23.50
C ALA A 364 0.77 -15.38 -23.32
N LYS A 365 0.83 -14.25 -22.60
CA LYS A 365 2.06 -13.45 -22.44
C LYS A 365 2.73 -13.62 -21.07
N PHE A 366 1.98 -13.83 -19.98
CA PHE A 366 2.52 -13.66 -18.61
C PHE A 366 2.51 -14.93 -17.73
N ALA A 367 1.57 -15.86 -17.94
CA ALA A 367 1.38 -17.03 -17.05
C ALA A 367 2.60 -17.96 -16.92
N GLY A 368 3.51 -17.96 -17.91
CA GLY A 368 4.76 -18.74 -17.85
C GLY A 368 5.84 -18.17 -16.93
N THR A 369 5.77 -16.88 -16.59
CA THR A 369 6.73 -16.24 -15.66
C THR A 369 6.18 -16.23 -14.24
N GLY A 370 4.90 -15.95 -14.01
CA GLY A 370 4.29 -15.94 -12.68
C GLY A 370 4.62 -14.70 -11.85
N GLU A 371 3.75 -14.36 -10.90
CA GLU A 371 3.92 -13.20 -10.02
C GLU A 371 5.24 -13.26 -9.26
N GLY A 372 5.85 -12.10 -9.06
CA GLY A 372 7.14 -11.99 -8.39
C GLY A 372 8.33 -12.38 -9.27
N ASN A 373 8.16 -12.92 -10.47
CA ASN A 373 9.26 -13.20 -11.38
C ASN A 373 9.54 -12.04 -12.34
N VAL A 374 10.72 -12.08 -12.95
CA VAL A 374 11.15 -11.09 -13.95
C VAL A 374 10.49 -11.41 -15.28
N TYR A 375 9.81 -10.42 -15.84
CA TYR A 375 9.22 -10.46 -17.17
C TYR A 375 10.00 -9.51 -18.09
N ASN A 376 10.37 -10.02 -19.26
CA ASN A 376 10.95 -9.22 -20.32
C ASN A 376 9.80 -8.59 -21.10
N ILE A 377 9.58 -7.31 -20.83
CA ILE A 377 8.56 -6.52 -21.52
C ILE A 377 8.98 -6.43 -22.98
N PRO A 378 8.17 -6.99 -23.91
CA PRO A 378 8.43 -6.91 -25.34
C PRO A 378 8.16 -5.50 -25.85
N ASP A 379 7.24 -4.80 -25.18
CA ASP A 379 6.89 -3.41 -25.39
C ASP A 379 7.98 -2.48 -24.83
N GLU A 380 8.11 -1.32 -25.44
CA GLU A 380 9.40 -0.66 -25.60
C GLU A 380 9.63 0.43 -24.54
N VAL A 381 9.90 0.05 -23.30
CA VAL A 381 9.93 0.95 -22.13
C VAL A 381 11.03 2.01 -22.20
N GLN A 382 10.64 3.29 -22.21
CA GLN A 382 11.56 4.44 -22.17
C GLN A 382 11.72 5.05 -20.78
N ILE A 383 10.70 4.92 -19.94
CA ILE A 383 10.64 5.57 -18.63
C ILE A 383 10.52 4.52 -17.52
N HIS A 384 11.39 4.60 -16.51
CA HIS A 384 11.22 3.88 -15.25
C HIS A 384 11.24 4.88 -14.10
N ALA A 385 10.07 5.28 -13.60
CA ALA A 385 9.95 6.30 -12.57
C ALA A 385 8.54 6.31 -11.94
N TYR A 386 8.42 6.90 -10.75
CA TYR A 386 7.14 7.45 -10.30
C TYR A 386 6.86 8.75 -11.05
N VAL A 387 5.70 8.90 -11.66
CA VAL A 387 5.33 10.12 -12.41
C VAL A 387 4.19 10.83 -11.69
N TYR A 388 4.39 12.08 -11.30
CA TYR A 388 3.35 12.96 -10.77
C TYR A 388 3.09 14.11 -11.73
N VAL A 389 1.82 14.40 -11.99
CA VAL A 389 1.38 15.48 -12.86
C VAL A 389 0.31 16.30 -12.13
N GLY A 390 0.61 17.57 -11.88
CA GLY A 390 -0.26 18.52 -11.18
C GLY A 390 -1.39 19.09 -12.05
N GLY A 391 -1.25 19.00 -13.37
CA GLY A 391 -2.28 19.32 -14.37
C GLY A 391 -2.75 18.09 -15.14
N ASP A 392 -3.00 18.27 -16.43
CA ASP A 392 -3.52 17.24 -17.33
C ASP A 392 -2.41 16.40 -17.95
N VAL A 393 -2.70 15.13 -18.24
CA VAL A 393 -1.82 14.26 -19.03
C VAL A 393 -2.35 14.09 -20.44
N THR A 394 -1.50 14.37 -21.41
CA THR A 394 -1.76 14.24 -22.83
C THR A 394 -0.68 13.38 -23.52
N ASN A 395 -0.96 13.02 -24.77
CA ASN A 395 -0.03 12.40 -25.72
C ASN A 395 -0.35 13.04 -27.07
N SER A 396 0.09 14.29 -27.26
CA SER A 396 -0.33 15.12 -28.40
C SER A 396 0.67 15.10 -29.56
N GLY A 397 1.95 14.81 -29.26
CA GLY A 397 3.04 14.69 -30.23
C GLY A 397 3.08 13.34 -30.98
N GLY A 398 2.28 12.36 -30.55
CA GLY A 398 2.20 11.01 -31.14
C GLY A 398 3.21 10.02 -30.55
N GLY A 399 3.16 8.77 -31.04
CA GLY A 399 3.96 7.65 -30.52
C GLY A 399 3.28 6.92 -29.35
N ASP A 400 3.90 5.83 -28.92
CA ASP A 400 3.32 4.88 -27.96
C ASP A 400 4.21 4.78 -26.69
N PRO A 401 4.22 5.79 -25.80
CA PRO A 401 5.09 5.80 -24.64
C PRO A 401 4.81 4.64 -23.70
N ALA A 402 5.85 3.88 -23.38
CA ALA A 402 5.81 2.80 -22.42
C ALA A 402 6.65 3.15 -21.18
N MET A 403 6.04 3.00 -20.01
CA MET A 403 6.71 3.23 -18.73
C MET A 403 6.55 2.07 -17.76
N VAL A 404 7.54 1.88 -16.90
CA VAL A 404 7.46 1.03 -15.71
C VAL A 404 7.44 1.93 -14.49
N GLY A 405 6.52 1.72 -13.54
CA GLY A 405 6.38 2.60 -12.39
C GLY A 405 4.93 2.80 -11.97
N GLY A 406 4.56 4.03 -11.68
CA GLY A 406 3.17 4.40 -11.40
C GLY A 406 2.98 5.87 -11.74
N ILE A 407 1.79 6.23 -12.21
CA ILE A 407 1.45 7.61 -12.59
C ILE A 407 0.34 8.15 -11.70
N ASP A 408 0.49 9.39 -11.24
CA ASP A 408 -0.46 10.11 -10.40
C ASP A 408 -0.81 11.46 -11.01
N ILE A 409 -2.08 11.63 -11.36
CA ILE A 409 -2.56 12.76 -12.14
C ILE A 409 -3.57 13.55 -11.30
N VAL A 410 -3.35 14.85 -11.15
CA VAL A 410 -4.29 15.73 -10.47
C VAL A 410 -5.38 16.21 -11.42
N GLY A 411 -5.02 16.53 -12.67
CA GLY A 411 -5.97 16.91 -13.71
C GLY A 411 -6.55 15.71 -14.46
N ASP A 412 -6.89 15.97 -15.71
CA ASP A 412 -7.57 15.05 -16.61
C ASP A 412 -6.56 14.12 -17.30
N MET A 413 -6.98 12.88 -17.54
CA MET A 413 -6.22 11.92 -18.35
C MET A 413 -6.85 11.80 -19.73
N THR A 414 -6.12 12.25 -20.75
CA THR A 414 -6.61 12.25 -22.15
C THR A 414 -5.65 11.60 -23.15
N GLY A 415 -4.50 11.10 -22.71
CA GLY A 415 -3.53 10.39 -23.54
C GLY A 415 -4.14 9.19 -24.28
N ASN A 416 -3.72 8.98 -25.53
CA ASN A 416 -4.31 7.96 -26.41
C ASN A 416 -3.57 6.62 -26.37
N ASN A 417 -2.25 6.62 -26.53
CA ASN A 417 -1.45 5.40 -26.75
C ASN A 417 -0.37 5.20 -25.68
N MET A 418 -0.73 5.22 -24.39
CA MET A 418 0.25 5.06 -23.32
C MET A 418 0.20 3.66 -22.72
N ILE A 419 1.36 3.07 -22.46
CA ILE A 419 1.48 1.78 -21.77
C ILE A 419 2.15 2.00 -20.40
N VAL A 420 1.53 1.52 -19.33
CA VAL A 420 2.08 1.60 -17.96
C VAL A 420 2.16 0.19 -17.37
N TYR A 421 3.35 -0.21 -16.98
CA TYR A 421 3.60 -1.42 -16.20
C TYR A 421 3.81 -1.05 -14.74
N TYR A 422 2.87 -1.44 -13.88
CA TYR A 422 2.94 -1.08 -12.47
C TYR A 422 4.16 -1.69 -11.78
N ASP A 423 4.94 -0.87 -11.08
CA ASP A 423 6.06 -1.31 -10.24
C ASP A 423 5.83 -0.88 -8.79
N SER A 424 5.49 -1.86 -7.94
CA SER A 424 5.21 -1.62 -6.53
C SER A 424 6.43 -1.16 -5.73
N THR A 425 7.65 -1.43 -6.20
CA THR A 425 8.88 -0.99 -5.52
C THR A 425 9.07 0.52 -5.66
N ILE A 426 8.67 1.11 -6.77
CA ILE A 426 8.66 2.55 -6.98
C ILE A 426 7.58 3.20 -6.12
N SER A 427 6.37 2.64 -6.13
CA SER A 427 5.21 3.28 -5.49
C SER A 427 5.24 3.25 -3.97
N THR A 428 6.02 2.33 -3.37
CA THR A 428 6.29 2.31 -1.93
C THR A 428 7.32 3.36 -1.48
N GLY A 429 8.13 3.89 -2.39
CA GLY A 429 9.17 4.90 -2.12
C GLY A 429 8.75 6.36 -2.34
N ILE A 430 7.46 6.61 -2.58
CA ILE A 430 6.91 7.95 -2.88
C ILE A 430 6.94 8.83 -1.62
N LEU A 431 7.39 10.07 -1.78
CA LEU A 431 7.29 11.09 -0.74
C LEU A 431 5.91 11.75 -0.81
N ALA A 432 5.03 11.35 0.09
CA ALA A 432 3.69 11.88 0.19
C ALA A 432 3.36 12.29 1.62
N THR A 433 2.56 13.35 1.74
CA THR A 433 1.96 13.82 2.97
C THR A 433 0.55 13.25 3.13
N ASN A 434 0.08 13.14 4.38
CA ASN A 434 -1.25 12.66 4.77
C ASN A 434 -1.58 11.18 4.42
N VAL A 435 -0.58 10.35 4.16
CA VAL A 435 -0.80 8.90 3.96
C VAL A 435 -1.01 8.22 5.31
N LYS A 436 -2.13 7.52 5.48
CA LYS A 436 -2.37 6.73 6.69
C LYS A 436 -1.47 5.48 6.69
N PRO A 437 -0.73 5.22 7.77
CA PRO A 437 -0.02 3.95 7.93
C PRO A 437 -0.99 2.77 7.87
N THR A 438 -0.61 1.72 7.15
CA THR A 438 -1.31 0.45 7.13
C THR A 438 -0.46 -0.62 7.79
N ILE A 439 -1.11 -1.55 8.49
CA ILE A 439 -0.44 -2.69 9.11
C ILE A 439 -0.10 -3.73 8.04
N GLN A 440 1.15 -4.14 7.96
CA GLN A 440 1.58 -5.23 7.08
C GLN A 440 1.40 -6.58 7.79
N TYR A 441 1.84 -6.68 9.04
CA TYR A 441 1.61 -7.82 9.92
C TYR A 441 1.84 -7.42 11.38
N TRP A 442 1.40 -8.28 12.30
CA TRP A 442 1.77 -8.23 13.71
C TRP A 442 2.01 -9.62 14.26
N ARG A 443 2.73 -9.69 15.38
CA ARG A 443 2.98 -10.92 16.12
C ARG A 443 3.19 -10.63 17.59
N GLU A 444 2.93 -11.63 18.43
CA GLU A 444 3.40 -11.63 19.80
C GLU A 444 4.90 -11.93 19.85
N ILE A 445 5.62 -11.22 20.72
CA ILE A 445 7.06 -11.38 20.94
C ILE A 445 7.34 -11.63 22.43
N ASN A 446 8.50 -12.21 22.72
CA ASN A 446 8.89 -12.45 24.10
C ASN A 446 9.25 -11.11 24.78
N ALA A 447 8.48 -10.70 25.80
CA ALA A 447 8.74 -9.47 26.53
C ALA A 447 10.14 -9.42 27.16
N ALA A 448 10.75 -10.57 27.48
CA ALA A 448 12.10 -10.64 28.03
C ALA A 448 13.21 -10.21 27.05
N THR A 449 12.92 -10.11 25.75
CA THR A 449 13.89 -9.61 24.76
C THR A 449 13.84 -8.10 24.60
N LEU A 450 12.93 -7.41 25.31
CA LEU A 450 12.80 -5.96 25.28
C LEU A 450 13.51 -5.33 26.47
N ASN A 451 14.24 -4.24 26.23
CA ASN A 451 14.81 -3.41 27.29
C ASN A 451 13.72 -2.48 27.82
N LEU A 452 12.87 -3.01 28.71
CA LEU A 452 11.77 -2.29 29.34
C LEU A 452 12.28 -1.51 30.58
N PRO A 453 11.64 -0.36 30.90
CA PRO A 453 11.98 0.45 32.06
C PRO A 453 11.56 -0.18 33.41
#